data_AF-A0A6I6F033-F1
#
_entry.id   AF-A0A6I6F033-F1
#
_cell.length_a   1.000
_cell.length_b   1.000
_cell.length_c   1.000
_cell.angle_alpha   90.00
_cell.angle_beta   90.00
_cell.angle_gamma   90.00
#
_symmetry.space_group_name_H-M   'P 1'
#
loop_
_entity.id
_entity.type
_entity.pdbx_description
1 polymer ?
#
loop_
_entity_poly.entity_id
_entity_poly.type
_entity_poly.pdbx_seq_one_letter_code
_entity_poly.pdbx_strand_id
1 'polypeptide(L)'
;MSLLKRKNLRFTLLASLLCVAPAFSAVEIPAVAADTGATLQQLNVQYPIHFISIDQIAAGLKGRAPIDVGFDIDDTLLYSTPAFFHGQQLLSPGSNDFLKKSEFWDQLSNGWDAFSVPKKSALALVKLHMDRGDRIWFITARPMPTTGKETVTEQLGKSFSIPADKLNKVIFVGESKGAKVKDIRDHHIEIFYGDADGDIRDAREAGAEPIRVIRAQNSSNQPMPRNGALGEKVLVNSDY
;
A
#
# COMPACT_ATOMS: atom_id res chain seq x y z
N MET A 1 93.96 2.41 8.55
CA MET A 1 93.45 1.04 8.76
C MET A 1 92.13 0.90 8.04
N SER A 2 92.01 -0.11 7.15
CA SER A 2 90.76 -0.74 6.69
C SER A 2 89.79 0.11 5.83
N LEU A 3 89.23 -0.29 4.69
CA LEU A 3 89.38 -1.46 3.83
C LEU A 3 88.64 -1.17 2.50
N LEU A 4 89.16 -1.71 1.39
CA LEU A 4 88.45 -2.44 0.32
C LEU A 4 87.42 -1.77 -0.64
N LYS A 5 87.81 -1.88 -1.93
CA LYS A 5 87.08 -2.44 -3.09
C LYS A 5 85.79 -1.77 -3.58
N ARG A 6 85.81 -1.37 -4.87
CA ARG A 6 84.67 -1.60 -5.76
C ARG A 6 85.14 -2.30 -7.05
N LYS A 7 84.55 -3.48 -7.29
CA LYS A 7 84.63 -4.26 -8.52
C LYS A 7 83.54 -3.77 -9.49
N ASN A 8 83.88 -3.87 -10.77
CA ASN A 8 83.09 -3.65 -11.98
C ASN A 8 81.73 -4.37 -11.97
N LEU A 9 80.71 -3.78 -12.62
CA LEU A 9 79.76 -4.54 -13.43
C LEU A 9 79.03 -3.65 -14.45
N ARG A 10 79.18 -3.99 -15.74
CA ARG A 10 78.46 -3.38 -16.87
C ARG A 10 77.03 -3.94 -16.89
N PHE A 11 76.03 -3.07 -16.94
CA PHE A 11 74.63 -3.47 -17.14
C PHE A 11 74.26 -3.35 -18.62
N THR A 12 73.97 -4.50 -19.24
CA THR A 12 73.37 -4.60 -20.57
C THR A 12 71.85 -4.57 -20.39
N LEU A 13 71.17 -3.60 -21.00
CA LEU A 13 69.72 -3.46 -20.94
C LEU A 13 69.08 -4.33 -22.04
N LEU A 14 68.34 -5.38 -21.65
CA LEU A 14 67.53 -6.19 -22.55
C LEU A 14 66.06 -5.79 -22.37
N ALA A 15 65.48 -5.10 -23.34
CA ALA A 15 64.07 -4.71 -23.33
C ALA A 15 63.23 -5.82 -23.99
N SER A 16 62.52 -6.61 -23.20
CA SER A 16 61.53 -7.57 -23.66
C SER A 16 60.14 -6.92 -23.69
N LEU A 17 59.55 -6.79 -24.89
CA LEU A 17 58.14 -6.44 -25.08
C LEU A 17 57.25 -7.55 -24.49
N LEU A 18 56.47 -7.25 -23.45
CA LEU A 18 55.32 -8.05 -23.06
C LEU A 18 54.07 -7.51 -23.79
N CYS A 19 53.57 -8.25 -24.77
CA CYS A 19 52.19 -8.08 -25.25
C CYS A 19 51.24 -8.69 -24.22
N VAL A 20 50.52 -7.86 -23.46
CA VAL A 20 49.41 -8.31 -22.61
C VAL A 20 48.15 -8.33 -23.47
N ALA A 21 47.68 -9.53 -23.83
CA ALA A 21 46.32 -9.70 -24.34
C ALA A 21 45.33 -9.51 -23.18
N PRO A 22 44.21 -8.79 -23.36
CA PRO A 22 43.18 -8.71 -22.33
C PRO A 22 42.53 -10.09 -22.19
N ALA A 23 42.72 -10.71 -21.03
CA ALA A 23 41.94 -11.88 -20.65
C ALA A 23 40.49 -11.41 -20.43
N PHE A 24 39.61 -11.72 -21.39
CA PHE A 24 38.18 -11.69 -21.14
C PHE A 24 37.87 -12.83 -20.16
N SER A 25 37.77 -12.51 -18.87
CA SER A 25 37.15 -13.42 -17.91
C SER A 25 35.69 -13.59 -18.33
N ALA A 26 35.34 -14.77 -18.84
CA ALA A 26 33.94 -15.17 -18.92
C ALA A 26 33.36 -15.08 -17.50
N VAL A 27 32.33 -14.27 -17.32
CA VAL A 27 31.54 -14.31 -16.08
C VAL A 27 30.98 -15.73 -16.00
N GLU A 28 31.44 -16.50 -15.01
CA GLU A 28 30.81 -17.79 -14.71
C GLU A 28 29.34 -17.52 -14.41
N ILE A 29 28.45 -18.01 -15.27
CA ILE A 29 27.03 -18.07 -14.96
C ILE A 29 26.94 -19.03 -13.77
N PRO A 30 26.45 -18.59 -12.59
CA PRO A 30 26.34 -19.48 -11.45
C PRO A 30 25.53 -20.70 -11.89
N ALA A 31 26.06 -21.91 -11.63
CA ALA A 31 25.32 -23.13 -11.86
C ALA A 31 23.98 -23.01 -11.14
N VAL A 32 22.88 -23.10 -11.89
CA VAL A 32 21.53 -23.09 -11.32
C VAL A 32 21.49 -24.23 -10.30
N ALA A 33 21.27 -23.90 -9.03
CA ALA A 33 21.22 -24.91 -7.97
C ALA A 33 20.23 -26.01 -8.38
N ALA A 34 20.64 -27.27 -8.25
CA ALA A 34 19.93 -28.45 -8.76
C ALA A 34 18.54 -28.70 -8.12
N ASP A 35 18.11 -27.85 -7.18
CA ASP A 35 16.82 -27.92 -6.47
C ASP A 35 15.95 -26.68 -6.71
N THR A 36 16.07 -26.05 -7.88
CA THR A 36 15.21 -24.92 -8.29
C THR A 36 13.90 -25.42 -8.89
N GLY A 37 12.89 -25.63 -8.05
CA GLY A 37 11.55 -26.05 -8.47
C GLY A 37 10.59 -26.17 -7.29
N ALA A 38 9.30 -26.39 -7.58
CA ALA A 38 8.29 -26.62 -6.56
C ALA A 38 7.48 -27.89 -6.88
N THR A 39 7.20 -28.68 -5.86
CA THR A 39 6.25 -29.80 -5.96
C THR A 39 4.83 -29.27 -6.17
N LEU A 40 3.94 -30.10 -6.71
CA LEU A 40 2.51 -29.77 -6.81
C LEU A 40 1.91 -29.41 -5.44
N GLN A 41 2.37 -30.05 -4.36
CA GLN A 41 1.95 -29.73 -3.00
C GLN A 41 2.37 -28.32 -2.59
N GLN A 42 3.60 -27.90 -2.89
CA GLN A 42 4.10 -26.55 -2.62
C GLN A 42 3.36 -25.48 -3.45
N LEU A 43 3.04 -25.78 -4.71
CA LEU A 43 2.27 -24.88 -5.58
C LEU A 43 0.80 -24.74 -5.16
N ASN A 44 0.24 -25.76 -4.51
CA ASN A 44 -1.16 -25.79 -4.08
C ASN A 44 -1.38 -25.44 -2.61
N VAL A 45 -0.37 -24.93 -1.89
CA VAL A 45 -0.58 -24.41 -0.53
C VAL A 45 -1.53 -23.23 -0.60
N GLN A 46 -2.67 -23.35 0.07
CA GLN A 46 -3.69 -22.32 0.17
C GLN A 46 -3.96 -22.04 1.64
N TYR A 47 -4.07 -20.76 1.99
CA TYR A 47 -4.59 -20.37 3.29
C TYR A 47 -6.12 -20.46 3.26
N PRO A 48 -6.77 -20.84 4.37
CA PRO A 48 -8.23 -20.94 4.45
C PRO A 48 -8.88 -19.55 4.53
N ILE A 49 -8.75 -18.75 3.47
CA ILE A 49 -9.27 -17.40 3.36
C ILE A 49 -10.63 -17.45 2.66
N HIS A 50 -11.62 -16.76 3.21
CA HIS A 50 -12.92 -16.59 2.57
C HIS A 50 -12.84 -15.51 1.48
N PHE A 51 -12.31 -15.90 0.32
CA PHE A 51 -12.26 -15.02 -0.83
C PHE A 51 -13.64 -14.79 -1.44
N ILE A 52 -13.91 -13.54 -1.81
CA ILE A 52 -15.12 -13.12 -2.52
C ILE A 52 -14.79 -12.23 -3.73
N SER A 53 -15.68 -12.17 -4.72
CA SER A 53 -15.64 -11.23 -5.83
C SER A 53 -16.67 -10.12 -5.71
N ILE A 54 -16.52 -9.05 -6.50
CA ILE A 54 -17.51 -7.97 -6.61
C ILE A 54 -18.87 -8.52 -7.06
N ASP A 55 -18.90 -9.49 -7.97
CA ASP A 55 -20.14 -10.13 -8.41
C ASP A 55 -20.85 -10.87 -7.28
N GLN A 56 -20.09 -11.50 -6.38
CA GLN A 56 -20.66 -12.16 -5.20
C GLN A 56 -21.20 -11.14 -4.18
N ILE A 57 -20.54 -9.99 -4.02
CA ILE A 57 -21.08 -8.87 -3.23
C ILE A 57 -22.40 -8.38 -3.85
N ALA A 58 -22.39 -8.09 -5.15
CA ALA A 58 -23.57 -7.62 -5.88
C ALA A 58 -24.73 -8.61 -5.80
N ALA A 59 -24.46 -9.91 -5.95
CA ALA A 59 -25.46 -10.97 -5.81
C ALA A 59 -26.02 -11.04 -4.39
N GLY A 60 -25.17 -10.94 -3.36
CA GLY A 60 -25.58 -10.93 -1.96
C GLY A 60 -26.44 -9.72 -1.57
N LEU A 61 -26.34 -8.63 -2.33
CA LEU A 61 -27.14 -7.42 -2.12
C LEU A 61 -28.36 -7.31 -3.04
N LYS A 62 -28.58 -8.26 -3.96
CA LYS A 62 -29.67 -8.22 -4.93
C LYS A 62 -31.04 -8.19 -4.24
N GLY A 63 -31.89 -7.24 -4.62
CA GLY A 63 -33.23 -7.08 -4.05
C GLY A 63 -33.28 -6.44 -2.66
N ARG A 64 -32.13 -6.17 -2.03
CA ARG A 64 -32.06 -5.34 -0.83
C ARG A 64 -32.26 -3.87 -1.19
N ALA A 65 -32.96 -3.13 -0.32
CA ALA A 65 -33.03 -1.69 -0.40
C ALA A 65 -31.61 -1.06 -0.32
N PRO A 66 -31.43 0.20 -0.74
CA PRO A 66 -30.17 0.90 -0.58
C PRO A 66 -29.71 0.95 0.88
N ILE A 67 -28.41 0.77 1.10
CA ILE A 67 -27.77 0.72 2.43
C ILE A 67 -26.71 1.83 2.56
N ASP A 68 -26.21 2.05 3.78
CA ASP A 68 -25.00 2.83 4.01
C ASP A 68 -23.77 1.92 4.00
N VAL A 69 -22.74 2.31 3.25
CA VAL A 69 -21.45 1.60 3.19
C VAL A 69 -20.29 2.55 3.50
N GLY A 70 -19.25 2.01 4.12
CA GLY A 70 -18.06 2.76 4.51
C GLY A 70 -16.80 2.25 3.85
N PHE A 71 -15.87 3.16 3.58
CA PHE A 71 -14.57 2.87 3.04
C PHE A 71 -13.49 3.54 3.86
N ASP A 72 -12.44 2.79 4.20
CA ASP A 72 -11.13 3.36 4.44
C ASP A 72 -10.55 3.97 3.14
N ILE A 73 -9.53 4.82 3.25
CA ILE A 73 -8.94 5.55 2.11
C ILE A 73 -7.60 4.95 1.67
N ASP A 74 -6.61 4.92 2.57
CA ASP A 74 -5.21 4.62 2.23
C ASP A 74 -5.01 3.13 2.00
N ASP A 75 -4.49 2.73 0.84
CA ASP A 75 -4.40 1.34 0.37
C ASP A 75 -5.74 0.57 0.25
N THR A 76 -6.86 1.20 0.59
CA THR A 76 -8.22 0.68 0.36
C THR A 76 -8.82 1.26 -0.92
N LEU A 77 -9.00 2.59 -0.98
CA LEU A 77 -9.50 3.30 -2.17
C LEU A 77 -8.36 3.80 -3.05
N LEU A 78 -7.33 4.35 -2.41
CA LEU A 78 -6.22 5.02 -3.08
C LEU A 78 -4.90 4.31 -2.73
N TYR A 79 -4.10 3.98 -3.73
CA TYR A 79 -2.68 3.76 -3.53
C TYR A 79 -2.00 5.11 -3.29
N SER A 80 -1.90 5.49 -2.02
CA SER A 80 -1.39 6.80 -1.57
C SER A 80 0.09 6.79 -1.20
N THR A 81 0.76 5.64 -1.32
CA THR A 81 2.20 5.47 -1.07
C THR A 81 3.09 6.57 -1.69
N PRO A 82 2.86 7.09 -2.91
CA PRO A 82 3.69 8.17 -3.44
C PRO A 82 3.76 9.40 -2.52
N ALA A 83 2.63 9.80 -1.93
CA ALA A 83 2.56 10.96 -1.03
C ALA A 83 3.23 10.67 0.32
N PHE A 84 3.02 9.48 0.88
CA PHE A 84 3.68 9.05 2.12
C PHE A 84 5.20 8.93 1.95
N PHE A 85 5.65 8.34 0.83
CA PHE A 85 7.06 8.24 0.50
C PHE A 85 7.69 9.63 0.34
N HIS A 86 7.03 10.54 -0.39
CA HIS A 86 7.49 11.93 -0.50
C HIS A 86 7.62 12.61 0.87
N GLY A 87 6.60 12.49 1.73
CA GLY A 87 6.62 13.04 3.08
C GLY A 87 7.74 12.48 3.94
N GLN A 88 8.00 11.18 3.87
CA GLN A 88 9.12 10.55 4.55
C GLN A 88 10.46 11.13 4.08
N GLN A 89 10.68 11.20 2.76
CA GLN A 89 11.93 11.72 2.19
C GLN A 89 12.14 13.21 2.51
N LEU A 90 11.07 13.99 2.63
CA LEU A 90 11.16 15.41 2.90
C LEU A 90 11.34 15.72 4.39
N LEU A 91 10.61 15.03 5.27
CA LEU A 91 10.42 15.46 6.66
C LEU A 91 11.12 14.57 7.68
N SER A 92 11.39 13.31 7.36
CA SER A 92 12.15 12.39 8.23
C SER A 92 12.80 11.25 7.43
N PRO A 93 13.85 11.53 6.63
CA PRO A 93 14.52 10.49 5.84
C PRO A 93 14.92 9.28 6.69
N GLY A 94 14.48 8.08 6.28
CA GLY A 94 14.81 6.83 6.96
C GLY A 94 14.06 6.55 8.27
N SER A 95 13.09 7.39 8.67
CA SER A 95 12.21 7.11 9.82
C SER A 95 10.75 7.44 9.52
N ASN A 96 9.83 6.92 10.34
CA ASN A 96 8.40 7.22 10.24
C ASN A 96 7.98 8.40 11.13
N ASP A 97 8.92 9.23 11.61
CA ASP A 97 8.58 10.37 12.47
C ASP A 97 7.79 11.46 11.75
N PHE A 98 7.82 11.48 10.40
CA PHE A 98 6.95 12.34 9.61
C PHE A 98 5.46 12.17 9.92
N LEU A 99 5.02 10.97 10.31
CA LEU A 99 3.64 10.69 10.71
C LEU A 99 3.22 11.45 11.98
N LYS A 100 4.16 11.95 12.77
CA LYS A 100 3.87 12.76 13.97
C LYS A 100 3.82 14.26 13.68
N LYS A 101 4.16 14.68 12.46
CA LYS A 101 4.26 16.09 12.09
C LYS A 101 2.94 16.58 11.48
N SER A 102 2.39 17.65 12.03
CA SER A 102 1.18 18.26 11.46
C SER A 102 1.39 18.75 10.03
N GLU A 103 2.59 19.25 9.71
CA GLU A 103 2.93 19.71 8.35
C GLU A 103 2.78 18.61 7.30
N PHE A 104 3.06 17.34 7.66
CA PHE A 104 2.85 16.20 6.79
C PHE A 104 1.37 16.02 6.47
N TRP A 105 0.53 15.95 7.50
CA TRP A 105 -0.90 15.69 7.36
C TRP A 105 -1.64 16.85 6.68
N ASP A 106 -1.19 18.08 6.94
CA ASP A 106 -1.68 19.29 6.29
C ASP A 106 -1.44 19.21 4.77
N GLN A 107 -0.23 18.84 4.34
CA GLN A 107 0.11 18.70 2.93
C GLN A 107 -0.52 17.48 2.26
N LEU A 108 -0.54 16.34 2.96
CA LEU A 108 -1.15 15.10 2.47
C LEU A 108 -2.60 15.35 2.05
N SER A 109 -3.37 15.95 2.95
CA SER A 109 -4.81 16.17 2.77
C SER A 109 -5.14 17.47 2.02
N ASN A 110 -4.14 18.25 1.59
CA ASN A 110 -4.32 19.49 0.82
C ASN A 110 -3.35 19.59 -0.38
N GLY A 111 -3.13 18.49 -1.09
CA GLY A 111 -2.48 18.54 -2.40
C GLY A 111 -1.64 17.33 -2.74
N TRP A 112 -0.95 16.70 -1.79
CA TRP A 112 -0.07 15.56 -2.13
C TRP A 112 -0.84 14.31 -2.53
N ASP A 113 -2.10 14.16 -2.10
CA ASP A 113 -2.95 13.11 -2.65
C ASP A 113 -3.15 13.22 -4.16
N ALA A 114 -2.84 14.34 -4.83
CA ALA A 114 -2.90 14.41 -6.29
C ALA A 114 -2.00 13.36 -6.99
N PHE A 115 -1.04 12.76 -6.28
CA PHE A 115 -0.20 11.67 -6.74
C PHE A 115 -0.70 10.27 -6.35
N SER A 116 -1.77 10.18 -5.56
CA SER A 116 -2.43 8.94 -5.16
C SER A 116 -3.20 8.34 -6.35
N VAL A 117 -3.09 7.03 -6.52
CA VAL A 117 -3.69 6.32 -7.66
C VAL A 117 -4.97 5.59 -7.20
N PRO A 118 -6.14 5.85 -7.80
CA PRO A 118 -7.37 5.11 -7.48
C PRO A 118 -7.23 3.64 -7.84
N LYS A 119 -7.56 2.76 -6.90
CA LYS A 119 -7.54 1.31 -7.12
C LYS A 119 -8.70 0.88 -8.01
N LYS A 120 -8.47 -0.04 -8.94
CA LYS A 120 -9.49 -0.61 -9.83
C LYS A 120 -10.55 -1.36 -9.03
N SER A 121 -10.15 -2.08 -7.97
CA SER A 121 -11.10 -2.72 -7.07
C SER A 121 -12.04 -1.71 -6.40
N ALA A 122 -11.49 -0.57 -5.97
CA ALA A 122 -12.24 0.54 -5.40
C ALA A 122 -13.17 1.22 -6.42
N LEU A 123 -12.70 1.47 -7.65
CA LEU A 123 -13.54 1.99 -8.73
C LEU A 123 -14.78 1.12 -8.96
N ALA A 124 -14.58 -0.20 -8.98
CA ALA A 124 -15.67 -1.15 -9.18
C ALA A 124 -16.61 -1.27 -7.96
N LEU A 125 -16.10 -1.24 -6.73
CA LEU A 125 -16.91 -1.22 -5.50
C LEU A 125 -17.75 0.06 -5.40
N VAL A 126 -17.12 1.23 -5.58
CA VAL A 126 -17.84 2.52 -5.53
C VAL A 126 -18.91 2.57 -6.62
N LYS A 127 -18.59 2.13 -7.85
CA LYS A 127 -19.58 2.04 -8.92
C LYS A 127 -20.74 1.11 -8.56
N LEU A 128 -20.47 -0.08 -8.02
CA LEU A 128 -21.50 -1.02 -7.59
C LEU A 128 -22.46 -0.36 -6.60
N HIS A 129 -21.93 0.29 -5.56
CA HIS A 129 -22.75 0.93 -4.53
C HIS A 129 -23.51 2.15 -5.08
N MET A 130 -22.90 2.94 -5.96
CA MET A 130 -23.59 4.05 -6.64
C MET A 130 -24.74 3.58 -7.54
N ASP A 131 -24.53 2.51 -8.34
CA ASP A 131 -25.56 1.94 -9.21
C ASP A 131 -26.75 1.41 -8.41
N ARG A 132 -26.50 0.91 -7.20
CA ARG A 132 -27.51 0.45 -6.25
C ARG A 132 -28.24 1.59 -5.54
N GLY A 133 -27.71 2.82 -5.60
CA GLY A 133 -28.20 3.96 -4.84
C GLY A 133 -27.82 3.94 -3.36
N ASP A 134 -26.84 3.11 -2.97
CA ASP A 134 -26.30 3.08 -1.62
C ASP A 134 -25.63 4.42 -1.27
N ARG A 135 -25.61 4.77 0.01
CA ARG A 135 -24.90 5.95 0.53
C ARG A 135 -23.48 5.56 0.89
N ILE A 136 -22.50 6.33 0.41
CA ILE A 136 -21.07 6.01 0.56
C ILE A 136 -20.42 6.97 1.55
N TRP A 137 -19.76 6.42 2.55
CA TRP A 137 -19.01 7.15 3.58
C TRP A 137 -17.52 6.85 3.48
N PHE A 138 -16.69 7.87 3.73
CA PHE A 138 -15.23 7.76 3.72
C PHE A 138 -14.69 8.04 5.11
N ILE A 139 -14.05 7.06 5.75
CA ILE A 139 -13.58 7.16 7.13
C ILE A 139 -12.11 6.78 7.20
N THR A 140 -11.26 7.75 7.50
CA THR A 140 -9.80 7.61 7.49
C THR A 140 -9.18 7.84 8.87
N ALA A 141 -8.15 7.06 9.17
CA ALA A 141 -7.32 7.25 10.37
C ALA A 141 -6.36 8.45 10.26
N ARG A 142 -6.36 9.17 9.13
CA ARG A 142 -5.66 10.45 9.04
C ARG A 142 -6.24 11.43 10.06
N PRO A 143 -5.42 12.23 10.77
CA PRO A 143 -5.93 13.32 11.57
C PRO A 143 -6.49 14.43 10.67
N MET A 144 -7.46 15.19 11.19
CA MET A 144 -7.94 16.39 10.51
C MET A 144 -6.78 17.39 10.36
N PRO A 145 -6.60 18.02 9.18
CA PRO A 145 -5.62 19.08 9.00
C PRO A 145 -5.79 20.22 10.01
N THR A 146 -4.69 20.84 10.42
CA THR A 146 -4.66 21.90 11.43
C THR A 146 -5.50 23.12 11.04
N THR A 147 -5.63 23.36 9.73
CA THR A 147 -6.44 24.44 9.18
C THR A 147 -7.94 24.17 9.23
N GLY A 148 -8.35 22.93 9.52
CA GLY A 148 -9.73 22.45 9.40
C GLY A 148 -10.23 22.37 7.95
N LYS A 149 -9.34 22.47 6.96
CA LYS A 149 -9.65 22.38 5.53
C LYS A 149 -8.88 21.22 4.89
N GLU A 150 -9.52 20.57 3.92
CA GLU A 150 -9.01 19.40 3.22
C GLU A 150 -9.54 19.39 1.77
N THR A 151 -8.79 18.76 0.86
CA THR A 151 -9.15 18.57 -0.56
C THR A 151 -9.40 17.11 -0.93
N VAL A 152 -9.32 16.19 0.04
CA VAL A 152 -9.47 14.74 -0.17
C VAL A 152 -10.89 14.42 -0.61
N THR A 153 -11.91 15.02 0.00
CA THR A 153 -13.31 14.85 -0.40
C THR A 153 -13.51 15.13 -1.89
N GLU A 154 -13.07 16.31 -2.36
CA GLU A 154 -13.20 16.69 -3.77
C GLU A 154 -12.41 15.74 -4.68
N GLN A 155 -11.22 15.34 -4.26
CA GLN A 155 -10.41 14.40 -5.02
C GLN A 155 -11.06 13.02 -5.15
N LEU A 156 -11.67 12.48 -4.08
CA LEU A 156 -12.41 11.23 -4.14
C LEU A 156 -13.61 11.36 -5.08
N GLY A 157 -14.34 12.48 -5.00
CA GLY A 157 -15.43 12.78 -5.93
C GLY A 157 -14.99 12.71 -7.40
N LYS A 158 -13.86 13.33 -7.74
CA LYS A 158 -13.28 13.29 -9.10
C LYS A 158 -12.81 11.89 -9.47
N SER A 159 -12.03 11.25 -8.59
CA SER A 159 -11.38 9.97 -8.85
C SER A 159 -12.38 8.85 -9.11
N PHE A 160 -13.49 8.86 -8.39
CA PHE A 160 -14.53 7.84 -8.46
C PHE A 160 -15.80 8.31 -9.20
N SER A 161 -15.76 9.49 -9.82
CA SER A 161 -16.89 10.09 -10.55
C SER A 161 -18.18 10.17 -9.73
N ILE A 162 -18.07 10.50 -8.45
CA ILE A 162 -19.20 10.65 -7.53
C ILE A 162 -19.82 12.04 -7.72
N PRO A 163 -21.12 12.15 -8.03
CA PRO A 163 -21.81 13.42 -8.13
C PRO A 163 -21.72 14.23 -6.83
N ALA A 164 -21.57 15.55 -6.94
CA ALA A 164 -21.36 16.43 -5.79
C ALA A 164 -22.52 16.40 -4.77
N ASP A 165 -23.75 16.15 -5.23
CA ASP A 165 -24.94 16.00 -4.38
C ASP A 165 -24.99 14.65 -3.63
N LYS A 166 -24.18 13.68 -4.05
CA LYS A 166 -24.04 12.36 -3.41
C LYS A 166 -22.74 12.19 -2.64
N LEU A 167 -21.84 13.16 -2.73
CA LEU A 167 -20.52 13.10 -2.13
C LEU A 167 -20.57 13.51 -0.66
N ASN A 168 -20.47 12.52 0.23
CA ASN A 168 -20.27 12.77 1.66
C ASN A 168 -18.84 13.27 1.92
N LYS A 169 -18.69 14.16 2.91
CA LYS A 169 -17.37 14.61 3.36
C LYS A 169 -16.58 13.46 3.98
N VAL A 170 -15.27 13.48 3.76
CA VAL A 170 -14.35 12.56 4.43
C VAL A 170 -14.38 12.82 5.94
N ILE A 171 -14.44 11.73 6.70
CA ILE A 171 -14.41 11.71 8.15
C ILE A 171 -12.98 11.37 8.60
N PHE A 172 -12.32 12.35 9.22
CA PHE A 172 -10.96 12.23 9.74
C PHE A 172 -11.02 11.88 11.23
N VAL A 173 -10.82 10.60 11.56
CA VAL A 173 -10.93 10.13 12.96
C VAL A 173 -9.60 10.15 13.71
N GLY A 174 -8.48 10.32 12.99
CA GLY A 174 -7.14 10.18 13.57
C GLY A 174 -6.80 8.74 13.96
N GLU A 175 -5.53 8.52 14.28
CA GLU A 175 -5.03 7.19 14.61
C GLU A 175 -5.28 6.86 16.08
N SER A 176 -6.23 5.96 16.35
CA SER A 176 -6.41 5.34 17.66
C SER A 176 -7.15 4.00 17.52
N LYS A 177 -7.06 3.15 18.55
CA LYS A 177 -7.81 1.89 18.57
C LYS A 177 -9.31 2.18 18.67
N GLY A 178 -10.12 1.63 17.76
CA GLY A 178 -11.56 1.87 17.76
C GLY A 178 -11.96 3.22 17.16
N ALA A 179 -11.05 3.93 16.50
CA ALA A 179 -11.28 5.30 16.02
C ALA A 179 -12.48 5.40 15.08
N LYS A 180 -12.74 4.36 14.26
CA LYS A 180 -13.82 4.39 13.26
C LYS A 180 -15.15 3.90 13.80
N VAL A 181 -15.18 3.24 14.96
CA VAL A 181 -16.37 2.57 15.51
C VAL A 181 -17.55 3.51 15.65
N LYS A 182 -17.30 4.72 16.17
CA LYS A 182 -18.35 5.72 16.40
C LYS A 182 -19.02 6.13 15.09
N ASP A 183 -18.24 6.53 14.10
CA ASP A 183 -18.78 7.01 12.82
C ASP A 183 -19.42 5.88 12.00
N ILE A 184 -18.91 4.64 12.10
CA ILE A 184 -19.57 3.47 11.49
C ILE A 184 -20.98 3.27 12.09
N ARG A 185 -21.13 3.39 13.41
CA ARG A 185 -22.43 3.27 14.08
C ARG A 185 -23.37 4.44 13.77
N ASP A 186 -22.89 5.68 13.91
CA ASP A 186 -23.71 6.88 13.76
C ASP A 186 -24.27 7.00 12.33
N HIS A 187 -23.51 6.54 11.33
CA HIS A 187 -23.94 6.49 9.94
C HIS A 187 -24.64 5.19 9.54
N HIS A 188 -24.91 4.29 10.50
CA HIS A 188 -25.60 3.02 10.27
C HIS A 188 -24.97 2.19 9.14
N ILE A 189 -23.64 2.24 9.04
CA ILE A 189 -22.90 1.57 7.97
C ILE A 189 -23.05 0.05 8.14
N GLU A 190 -23.57 -0.60 7.10
CA GLU A 190 -23.81 -2.04 7.11
C GLU A 190 -22.60 -2.85 6.61
N ILE A 191 -21.81 -2.28 5.70
CA ILE A 191 -20.59 -2.89 5.16
C ILE A 191 -19.46 -1.89 5.23
N PHE A 192 -18.31 -2.31 5.76
CA PHE A 192 -17.10 -1.48 5.80
C PHE A 192 -15.94 -2.17 5.07
N TYR A 193 -15.35 -1.47 4.11
CA TYR A 193 -14.20 -1.92 3.34
C TYR A 193 -12.92 -1.30 3.89
N GLY A 194 -11.90 -2.12 4.12
CA GLY A 194 -10.61 -1.64 4.59
C GLY A 194 -9.48 -2.65 4.41
N ASP A 195 -8.25 -2.16 4.34
CA ASP A 195 -7.06 -2.97 4.11
C ASP A 195 -6.38 -3.40 5.42
N ALA A 196 -6.54 -2.63 6.50
CA ALA A 196 -5.82 -2.82 7.76
C ALA A 196 -6.65 -3.58 8.81
N ASP A 197 -6.00 -4.31 9.71
CA ASP A 197 -6.71 -5.07 10.74
C ASP A 197 -7.58 -4.19 11.64
N GLY A 198 -7.19 -2.91 11.80
CA GLY A 198 -7.98 -1.90 12.50
C GLY A 198 -9.37 -1.75 11.88
N ASP A 199 -9.45 -1.63 10.56
CA ASP A 199 -10.73 -1.48 9.84
C ASP A 199 -11.67 -2.65 10.10
N ILE A 200 -11.14 -3.87 10.04
CA ILE A 200 -11.92 -5.09 10.24
C ILE A 200 -12.42 -5.20 11.69
N ARG A 201 -11.59 -4.82 12.66
CA ARG A 201 -11.97 -4.82 14.09
C ARG A 201 -13.01 -3.74 14.38
N ASP A 202 -12.79 -2.53 13.90
CA ASP A 202 -13.67 -1.39 14.14
C ASP A 202 -15.05 -1.60 13.50
N ALA A 203 -15.09 -2.11 12.26
CA ALA A 203 -16.33 -2.47 11.59
C ALA A 203 -17.12 -3.55 12.34
N ARG A 204 -16.44 -4.62 12.75
CA ARG A 204 -17.06 -5.70 13.53
C ARG A 204 -17.57 -5.22 14.88
N GLU A 205 -16.80 -4.39 15.58
CA GLU A 205 -17.22 -3.80 16.85
C GLU A 205 -18.44 -2.89 16.66
N ALA A 206 -18.50 -2.15 15.56
CA ALA A 206 -19.64 -1.32 15.20
C ALA A 206 -20.88 -2.11 14.78
N GLY A 207 -20.74 -3.41 14.45
CA GLY A 207 -21.82 -4.27 13.97
C GLY A 207 -21.96 -4.28 12.43
N ALA A 208 -21.04 -3.66 11.72
CA ALA A 208 -20.95 -3.72 10.26
C ALA A 208 -20.28 -5.02 9.80
N GLU A 209 -20.58 -5.47 8.58
CA GLU A 209 -19.85 -6.54 7.92
C GLU A 209 -18.49 -6.01 7.41
N PRO A 210 -17.36 -6.52 7.92
CA PRO A 210 -16.06 -6.13 7.41
C PRO A 210 -15.70 -6.91 6.13
N ILE A 211 -15.25 -6.19 5.10
CA ILE A 211 -14.67 -6.78 3.88
C ILE A 211 -13.25 -6.26 3.69
N ARG A 212 -12.28 -7.17 3.70
CA ARG A 212 -10.87 -6.87 3.47
C ARG A 212 -10.61 -6.53 2.01
N VAL A 213 -9.95 -5.41 1.78
CA VAL A 213 -9.24 -5.09 0.53
C VAL A 213 -7.76 -5.42 0.71
N ILE A 214 -7.10 -5.95 -0.30
CA ILE A 214 -5.69 -6.33 -0.21
C ILE A 214 -4.84 -5.06 -0.37
N ARG A 215 -3.97 -4.77 0.61
CA ARG A 215 -2.95 -3.72 0.47
C ARG A 215 -2.00 -4.06 -0.69
N ALA A 216 -1.65 -3.06 -1.50
CA ALA A 216 -0.74 -3.27 -2.63
C ALA A 216 0.64 -3.75 -2.12
N GLN A 217 1.25 -4.74 -2.79
CA GLN A 217 2.53 -5.31 -2.35
C GLN A 217 3.67 -4.27 -2.29
N ASN A 218 3.62 -3.26 -3.15
CA ASN A 218 4.55 -2.15 -3.21
C ASN A 218 4.14 -0.95 -2.34
N SER A 219 3.22 -1.13 -1.38
CA SER A 219 2.91 -0.10 -0.40
C SER A 219 4.10 0.13 0.54
N SER A 220 4.33 1.40 0.89
CA SER A 220 5.31 1.76 1.93
C SER A 220 4.81 1.45 3.35
N ASN A 221 3.52 1.15 3.53
CA ASN A 221 2.93 0.83 4.82
C ASN A 221 3.16 -0.64 5.19
N GLN A 222 4.26 -0.87 5.89
CA GLN A 222 4.71 -2.19 6.33
C GLN A 222 4.64 -2.34 7.86
N PRO A 223 4.44 -3.55 8.40
CA PRO A 223 4.28 -4.82 7.67
C PRO A 223 2.89 -4.97 7.01
N MET A 224 2.82 -5.82 5.98
CA MET A 224 1.56 -6.16 5.32
C MET A 224 0.55 -6.81 6.30
N PRO A 225 -0.74 -6.41 6.27
CA PRO A 225 -1.80 -7.10 6.99
C PRO A 225 -1.94 -8.56 6.55
N ARG A 226 -2.40 -9.42 7.47
CA ARG A 226 -2.70 -10.82 7.15
C ARG A 226 -4.15 -10.96 6.69
N ASN A 227 -4.36 -10.93 5.38
CA ASN A 227 -5.70 -11.02 4.77
C ASN A 227 -6.45 -12.28 5.24
N GLY A 228 -7.66 -12.11 5.80
CA GLY A 228 -8.51 -13.20 6.28
C GLY A 228 -8.17 -13.70 7.70
N ALA A 229 -7.15 -13.14 8.36
CA ALA A 229 -6.71 -13.61 9.67
C ALA A 229 -7.75 -13.41 10.79
N LEU A 230 -8.76 -12.56 10.58
CA LEU A 230 -9.84 -12.31 11.52
C LEU A 230 -11.14 -13.03 11.10
N GLY A 231 -11.08 -13.94 10.12
CA GLY A 231 -12.22 -14.69 9.59
C GLY A 231 -13.14 -13.85 8.69
N GLU A 232 -12.71 -12.66 8.28
CA GLU A 232 -13.43 -11.77 7.37
C GLU A 232 -13.40 -12.26 5.92
N LYS A 233 -14.32 -11.74 5.11
CA LYS A 233 -14.27 -11.91 3.66
C LYS A 233 -13.14 -11.07 3.08
N VAL A 234 -12.44 -11.59 2.09
CA VAL A 234 -11.35 -10.89 1.38
C VAL A 234 -11.71 -10.73 -0.08
N LEU A 235 -11.70 -9.50 -0.58
CA LEU A 235 -11.95 -9.23 -1.99
C LEU A 235 -10.77 -9.70 -2.85
N VAL A 236 -11.03 -10.60 -3.79
CA VAL A 236 -10.01 -11.08 -4.75
C VAL A 236 -9.52 -9.95 -5.67
N ASN A 237 -8.26 -10.03 -6.10
CA ASN A 237 -7.65 -9.09 -7.07
C ASN A 237 -7.86 -7.62 -6.66
N SER A 238 -7.75 -7.34 -5.37
CA SER A 238 -8.08 -6.04 -4.80
C SER A 238 -6.85 -5.21 -4.41
N ASP A 239 -5.67 -5.67 -4.76
CA ASP A 239 -4.38 -4.99 -4.56
C ASP A 239 -4.14 -3.82 -5.52
N TYR A 240 -4.94 -3.69 -6.59
CA TYR A 240 -4.80 -2.66 -7.62
C TYR A 240 -6.10 -1.99 -8.03
#